data_AF-A0A484YYW6-F1
#
_entry.id   AF-A0A484YYW6-F1
#
_cell.length_a   1.000
_cell.length_b   1.000
_cell.length_c   1.000
_cell.angle_alpha   90.00
_cell.angle_beta   90.00
_cell.angle_gamma   90.00
#
_symmetry.space_group_name_H-M   'P 1'
#
loop_
_entity.id
_entity.type
_entity.pdbx_description
1 polymer ?
#
loop_
_entity_poly.entity_id
_entity_poly.type
_entity_poly.pdbx_seq_one_letter_code
_entity_poly.pdbx_strand_id
1 'polypeptide(L)'
;MDINQFRRAAGITEQLASRWFPHITAAMKEFGIEQPLHQAMFIAQVGHESGGFTRLQENFNYSVTGLSNFVRAGRLTQGQANALGRRAGEPSLPLERQRAIANLVYSKRMGNNGPTDGWFYRGRGLIQITGLNNYRDCGNGLKVDLVQKPELLAQDDYAAAARLGSSQPKAA
;
A
#
# COMPACT_ATOMS: atom_id res chain seq x y z
N MET A 1 24.28 -0.82 -9.38
CA MET A 1 23.80 0.57 -9.23
C MET A 1 24.33 1.13 -7.93
N ASP A 2 24.89 2.34 -7.93
CA ASP A 2 25.29 3.06 -6.71
C ASP A 2 24.17 3.98 -6.17
N ILE A 3 24.37 4.57 -4.98
CA ILE A 3 23.36 5.42 -4.33
C ILE A 3 23.05 6.70 -5.12
N ASN A 4 24.02 7.27 -5.84
CA ASN A 4 23.83 8.47 -6.65
C ASN A 4 23.00 8.15 -7.90
N GLN A 5 23.24 7.01 -8.53
CA GLN A 5 22.43 6.51 -9.63
C GLN A 5 20.99 6.26 -9.17
N PHE A 6 20.79 5.59 -8.03
CA PHE A 6 19.46 5.38 -7.45
C PHE A 6 18.74 6.71 -7.18
N ARG A 7 19.39 7.64 -6.48
CA ARG A 7 18.83 8.95 -6.14
C ARG A 7 18.36 9.71 -7.37
N ARG A 8 19.18 9.74 -8.43
CA ARG A 8 18.85 10.41 -9.70
C ARG A 8 17.73 9.70 -10.45
N ALA A 9 17.74 8.37 -10.50
CA ALA A 9 16.70 7.58 -11.16
C ALA A 9 15.35 7.69 -10.46
N ALA A 10 15.33 7.69 -9.12
CA ALA A 10 14.13 7.83 -8.31
C ALA A 10 13.62 9.27 -8.20
N GLY A 11 14.47 10.27 -8.49
CA GLY A 11 14.10 11.69 -8.37
C GLY A 11 13.85 12.12 -6.92
N ILE A 12 14.58 11.56 -5.96
CA ILE A 12 14.38 11.77 -4.51
C ILE A 12 15.52 12.54 -3.85
N THR A 13 15.28 13.00 -2.62
CA THR A 13 16.28 13.66 -1.78
C THR A 13 17.37 12.68 -1.32
N GLU A 14 18.49 13.20 -0.85
CA GLU A 14 19.58 12.41 -0.29
C GLU A 14 19.15 11.60 0.95
N GLN A 15 18.28 12.16 1.79
CA GLN A 15 17.78 11.47 2.98
C GLN A 15 16.93 10.25 2.59
N LEU A 16 16.03 10.40 1.61
CA LEU A 16 15.23 9.27 1.11
C LEU A 16 16.09 8.26 0.36
N ALA A 17 17.08 8.70 -0.40
CA ALA A 17 18.02 7.80 -1.05
C ALA A 17 18.79 6.96 -0.02
N SER A 18 19.29 7.58 1.04
CA SER A 18 20.01 6.89 2.13
C SER A 18 19.14 5.86 2.84
N ARG A 19 17.87 6.19 3.08
CA ARG A 19 16.88 5.25 3.64
C ARG A 19 16.64 4.07 2.70
N TRP A 20 16.28 4.32 1.44
CA TRP A 20 15.72 3.30 0.56
C TRP A 20 16.74 2.50 -0.23
N PHE A 21 17.93 3.06 -0.47
CA PHE A 21 18.96 2.41 -1.27
C PHE A 21 19.30 0.98 -0.83
N PRO A 22 19.59 0.69 0.46
CA PRO A 22 19.91 -0.68 0.87
C PRO A 22 18.75 -1.65 0.61
N HIS A 23 17.52 -1.25 0.90
CA HIS A 23 16.33 -2.11 0.76
C HIS A 23 15.98 -2.37 -0.71
N ILE A 24 16.01 -1.33 -1.56
CA ILE A 24 15.67 -1.44 -2.98
C ILE A 24 16.72 -2.26 -3.73
N THR A 25 18.00 -2.05 -3.45
CA THR A 25 19.06 -2.84 -4.08
C THR A 25 19.08 -4.29 -3.61
N ALA A 26 18.81 -4.55 -2.33
CA ALA A 26 18.63 -5.91 -1.82
C ALA A 26 17.46 -6.62 -2.51
N ALA A 27 16.29 -5.98 -2.60
CA ALA A 27 15.12 -6.54 -3.28
C ALA A 27 15.39 -6.81 -4.77
N MET A 28 16.00 -5.85 -5.50
CA MET A 28 16.36 -6.07 -6.90
C MET A 28 17.32 -7.24 -7.08
N LYS A 29 18.29 -7.40 -6.19
CA LYS A 29 19.22 -8.53 -6.21
C LYS A 29 18.51 -9.86 -5.92
N GLU A 30 17.67 -9.91 -4.90
CA GLU A 30 16.90 -11.10 -4.52
C GLU A 30 16.01 -11.61 -5.67
N PHE A 31 15.37 -10.69 -6.40
CA PHE A 31 14.45 -11.01 -7.49
C PHE A 31 15.08 -10.99 -8.89
N GLY A 32 16.41 -10.88 -9.01
CA GLY A 32 17.12 -10.91 -10.30
C GLY A 32 16.80 -9.72 -11.22
N ILE A 33 16.46 -8.56 -10.67
CA ILE A 33 16.23 -7.31 -11.43
C ILE A 33 17.59 -6.66 -11.73
N GLU A 34 18.34 -7.27 -12.65
CA GLU A 34 19.73 -6.86 -12.95
C GLU A 34 19.83 -5.94 -14.17
N GLN A 35 18.94 -6.10 -15.14
CA GLN A 35 18.97 -5.34 -16.39
C GLN A 35 18.65 -3.85 -16.12
N PRO A 36 19.46 -2.89 -16.63
CA PRO A 36 19.27 -1.47 -16.34
C PRO A 36 17.86 -0.94 -16.65
N LEU A 37 17.27 -1.42 -17.74
CA LEU A 37 15.90 -1.05 -18.11
C LEU A 37 14.86 -1.56 -17.10
N HIS A 38 15.02 -2.78 -16.58
CA HIS A 38 14.13 -3.34 -15.57
C HIS A 38 14.30 -2.62 -14.22
N GLN A 39 15.53 -2.23 -13.86
CA GLN A 39 15.79 -1.42 -12.67
C GLN A 39 15.12 -0.05 -12.77
N ALA A 40 15.25 0.63 -13.91
CA ALA A 40 14.60 1.91 -14.15
C ALA A 40 13.07 1.80 -14.07
N MET A 41 12.49 0.78 -14.71
CA MET A 41 11.04 0.53 -14.64
C MET A 41 10.56 0.22 -13.23
N PHE A 42 11.30 -0.61 -12.49
CA PHE A 42 11.00 -0.93 -11.10
C PHE A 42 11.02 0.34 -10.23
N ILE A 43 12.09 1.12 -10.29
CA ILE A 43 12.24 2.37 -9.53
C ILE A 43 11.13 3.36 -9.87
N ALA A 44 10.78 3.51 -11.16
CA ALA A 44 9.73 4.43 -11.60
C ALA A 44 8.34 4.00 -11.07
N GLN A 45 7.99 2.72 -11.19
CA GLN A 45 6.72 2.18 -10.69
C GLN A 45 6.61 2.30 -9.17
N VAL A 46 7.63 1.87 -8.45
CA VAL A 46 7.71 1.98 -6.98
C VAL A 46 7.62 3.44 -6.55
N GLY A 47 8.33 4.34 -7.24
CA GLY A 47 8.27 5.77 -6.98
C GLY A 47 6.88 6.37 -7.20
N HIS A 48 6.17 5.96 -8.26
CA HIS A 48 4.80 6.43 -8.52
C HIS A 48 3.82 5.97 -7.44
N GLU A 49 3.80 4.67 -7.13
CA GLU A 49 2.84 4.06 -6.21
C GLU A 49 3.04 4.48 -4.74
N SER A 50 4.29 4.78 -4.35
CA SER A 50 4.63 5.21 -2.98
C SER A 50 4.62 6.73 -2.77
N GLY A 51 4.25 7.51 -3.81
CA GLY A 51 4.29 8.98 -3.76
C GLY A 51 5.72 9.50 -3.54
N GLY A 52 6.67 8.99 -4.31
CA GLY A 52 8.09 9.36 -4.21
C GLY A 52 8.79 8.75 -3.00
N PHE A 53 8.52 7.48 -2.68
CA PHE A 53 9.14 6.76 -1.57
C PHE A 53 8.80 7.31 -0.17
N THR A 54 7.64 7.95 -0.03
CA THR A 54 7.21 8.59 1.23
C THR A 54 6.08 7.87 1.95
N ARG A 55 5.32 7.02 1.26
CA ARG A 55 4.12 6.36 1.81
C ARG A 55 4.23 4.83 1.74
N LEU A 56 4.02 4.18 2.88
CA LEU A 56 4.06 2.71 3.02
C LEU A 56 2.74 2.10 3.48
N GLN A 57 1.78 2.93 3.84
CA GLN A 57 0.44 2.46 4.15
C GLN A 57 -0.55 3.57 3.83
N GLU A 58 -1.74 3.15 3.41
CA GLU A 58 -2.86 4.07 3.36
C GLU A 58 -3.37 4.40 4.77
N ASN A 59 -4.08 5.53 4.88
CA ASN A 59 -4.88 5.87 6.04
C ASN A 59 -6.31 6.13 5.58
N PHE A 60 -7.26 6.01 6.50
CA PHE A 60 -8.68 6.21 6.21
C PHE A 60 -9.20 7.52 6.81
N ASN A 61 -8.34 8.53 6.90
CA ASN A 61 -8.69 9.85 7.43
C ASN A 61 -9.48 10.68 6.40
N TYR A 62 -10.68 10.22 6.03
CA TYR A 62 -11.56 10.87 5.08
C TYR A 62 -12.59 11.77 5.77
N SER A 63 -12.85 12.94 5.19
CA SER A 63 -14.05 13.72 5.52
C SER A 63 -15.30 13.06 4.94
N VAL A 64 -16.48 13.47 5.42
CA VAL A 64 -17.76 13.05 4.83
C VAL A 64 -17.75 13.25 3.31
N THR A 65 -17.34 14.44 2.85
CA THR A 65 -17.21 14.75 1.41
C THR A 65 -16.14 13.88 0.73
N GLY A 66 -15.02 13.61 1.41
CA GLY A 66 -13.94 12.77 0.89
C GLY A 66 -14.36 11.31 0.63
N LEU A 67 -15.43 10.84 1.30
CA LEU A 67 -15.99 9.50 1.08
C LEU A 67 -16.90 9.40 -0.15
N SER A 68 -17.18 10.49 -0.86
CA SER A 68 -18.11 10.51 -2.01
C SER A 68 -17.71 9.54 -3.12
N ASN A 69 -16.42 9.26 -3.30
CA ASN A 69 -15.97 8.29 -4.30
C ASN A 69 -16.33 6.86 -3.91
N PHE A 70 -16.24 6.52 -2.63
CA PHE A 70 -16.66 5.21 -2.14
C PHE A 70 -18.17 5.04 -2.19
N VAL A 71 -18.94 6.12 -1.97
CA VAL A 71 -20.40 6.10 -2.15
C VAL A 71 -20.76 5.85 -3.60
N ARG A 72 -20.16 6.61 -4.54
CA ARG A 72 -20.38 6.43 -5.99
C ARG A 72 -19.99 5.04 -6.48
N ALA A 73 -18.93 4.45 -5.92
CA ALA A 73 -18.49 3.10 -6.23
C ALA A 73 -19.30 1.99 -5.54
N GLY A 74 -20.38 2.32 -4.82
CA GLY A 74 -21.23 1.36 -4.09
C GLY A 74 -20.53 0.66 -2.92
N ARG A 75 -19.43 1.23 -2.43
CA ARG A 75 -18.63 0.69 -1.30
C ARG A 75 -19.12 1.17 0.06
N LEU A 76 -19.82 2.30 0.08
CA LEU A 76 -20.48 2.87 1.24
C LEU A 76 -21.86 3.39 0.82
N THR A 77 -22.79 3.42 1.76
CA THR A 77 -24.01 4.23 1.63
C THR A 77 -23.73 5.68 2.02
N GLN A 78 -24.57 6.61 1.55
CA GLN A 78 -24.48 8.00 1.97
C GLN A 78 -24.65 8.15 3.50
N GLY A 79 -25.53 7.34 4.10
CA GLY A 79 -25.72 7.31 5.55
C GLY A 79 -24.45 6.89 6.31
N GLN A 80 -23.75 5.84 5.84
CA GLN A 80 -22.47 5.41 6.41
C GLN A 80 -21.38 6.49 6.26
N ALA A 81 -21.32 7.15 5.09
CA ALA A 81 -20.37 8.23 4.87
C ALA A 81 -20.59 9.41 5.83
N ASN A 82 -21.85 9.80 6.06
CA ASN A 82 -22.21 10.86 7.00
C ASN A 82 -21.92 10.45 8.46
N ALA A 83 -22.16 9.19 8.82
CA ALA A 83 -21.93 8.68 10.17
C ALA A 83 -20.44 8.58 10.51
N LEU A 84 -19.62 8.07 9.58
CA LEU A 84 -18.23 7.70 9.82
C LEU A 84 -17.22 8.76 9.38
N GLY A 85 -17.55 9.62 8.41
CA GLY A 85 -16.63 10.61 7.88
C GLY A 85 -16.23 11.67 8.91
N ARG A 86 -15.05 12.29 8.69
CA ARG A 86 -14.53 13.37 9.53
C ARG A 86 -15.41 14.60 9.36
N ARG A 87 -15.76 15.22 10.49
CA ARG A 87 -16.65 16.38 10.58
C ARG A 87 -15.86 17.69 10.69
N ALA A 88 -16.53 18.82 10.44
CA ALA A 88 -15.93 20.13 10.67
C ALA A 88 -15.53 20.28 12.15
N GLY A 89 -14.34 20.81 12.41
CA GLY A 89 -13.78 20.96 13.76
C GLY A 89 -13.04 19.72 14.29
N GLU A 90 -13.13 18.56 13.63
CA GLU A 90 -12.31 17.39 13.99
C GLU A 90 -10.91 17.52 13.37
N PRO A 91 -9.83 17.53 14.18
CA PRO A 91 -8.46 17.68 13.65
C PRO A 91 -8.05 16.46 12.82
N SER A 92 -8.51 15.27 13.21
CA SER A 92 -8.32 14.02 12.47
C SER A 92 -9.45 13.05 12.76
N LEU A 93 -9.66 12.08 11.87
CA LEU A 93 -10.65 11.04 12.08
C LEU A 93 -10.13 10.01 13.10
N PRO A 94 -10.85 9.72 14.19
CA PRO A 94 -10.48 8.68 15.14
C PRO A 94 -10.24 7.33 14.47
N LEU A 95 -9.25 6.58 14.98
CA LEU A 95 -8.84 5.30 14.40
C LEU A 95 -9.99 4.28 14.32
N GLU A 96 -10.91 4.30 15.27
CA GLU A 96 -12.09 3.43 15.25
C GLU A 96 -12.96 3.67 14.00
N ARG A 97 -13.23 4.94 13.67
CA ARG A 97 -13.99 5.29 12.45
C ARG A 97 -13.19 4.98 11.19
N GLN A 98 -11.87 5.19 11.21
CA GLN A 98 -10.99 4.77 10.10
C GLN A 98 -11.08 3.25 9.85
N ARG A 99 -11.03 2.43 10.91
CA ARG A 99 -11.20 0.96 10.84
C ARG A 99 -12.57 0.60 10.26
N ALA A 100 -13.63 1.23 10.75
CA ALA A 100 -14.99 0.98 10.27
C ALA A 100 -15.13 1.28 8.77
N ILE A 101 -14.57 2.40 8.30
CA ILE A 101 -14.58 2.75 6.87
C ILE A 101 -13.84 1.69 6.06
N ALA A 102 -12.61 1.32 6.45
CA ALA A 102 -11.83 0.31 5.71
C ALA A 102 -12.53 -1.06 5.65
N ASN A 103 -13.11 -1.49 6.78
CA ASN A 103 -13.85 -2.75 6.86
C ASN A 103 -15.05 -2.78 5.91
N LEU A 104 -15.77 -1.67 5.78
CA LEU A 104 -16.89 -1.56 4.85
C LEU A 104 -16.40 -1.50 3.39
N VAL A 105 -15.42 -0.64 3.09
CA VAL A 105 -14.91 -0.40 1.73
C VAL A 105 -14.31 -1.67 1.09
N TYR A 106 -13.67 -2.50 1.90
CA TYR A 106 -13.03 -3.74 1.45
C TYR A 106 -13.77 -5.01 1.87
N SER A 107 -15.00 -4.92 2.39
CA SER A 107 -15.81 -6.08 2.74
C SER A 107 -16.06 -6.97 1.52
N LYS A 108 -15.87 -8.29 1.66
CA LYS A 108 -16.11 -9.30 0.62
C LYS A 108 -15.32 -9.07 -0.68
N ARG A 109 -14.16 -8.42 -0.59
CA ARG A 109 -13.26 -8.15 -1.73
C ARG A 109 -11.90 -8.75 -1.49
N MET A 110 -11.23 -9.17 -2.58
CA MET A 110 -9.83 -9.63 -2.53
C MET A 110 -9.60 -10.72 -1.46
N GLY A 111 -10.59 -11.60 -1.25
CA GLY A 111 -10.55 -12.66 -0.24
C GLY A 111 -10.98 -12.26 1.17
N ASN A 112 -11.21 -10.98 1.44
CA ASN A 112 -11.64 -10.50 2.76
C ASN A 112 -13.02 -11.07 3.13
N ASN A 113 -13.07 -11.90 4.15
CA ASN A 113 -14.28 -12.61 4.56
C ASN A 113 -14.65 -12.36 6.03
N GLY A 114 -13.66 -12.01 6.86
CA GLY A 114 -13.82 -11.62 8.25
C GLY A 114 -14.28 -10.16 8.43
N PRO A 115 -14.83 -9.84 9.62
CA PRO A 115 -15.41 -8.52 9.90
C PRO A 115 -14.37 -7.38 9.95
N THR A 116 -13.10 -7.71 10.20
CA THR A 116 -12.00 -6.75 10.36
C THR A 116 -10.98 -6.79 9.22
N ASP A 117 -11.19 -7.66 8.24
CA ASP A 117 -10.23 -7.93 7.17
C ASP A 117 -9.91 -6.69 6.35
N GLY A 118 -10.90 -5.81 6.14
CA GLY A 118 -10.68 -4.60 5.36
C GLY A 118 -9.63 -3.67 5.97
N TRP A 119 -9.68 -3.43 7.27
CA TRP A 119 -8.65 -2.66 7.96
C TRP A 119 -7.35 -3.46 8.14
N PHE A 120 -7.47 -4.74 8.47
CA PHE A 120 -6.31 -5.59 8.77
C PHE A 120 -5.42 -5.76 7.54
N TYR A 121 -6.02 -5.99 6.37
CA TYR A 121 -5.38 -6.11 5.06
C TYR A 121 -5.52 -4.84 4.19
N ARG A 122 -5.59 -3.65 4.80
CA ARG A 122 -5.52 -2.39 4.05
C ARG A 122 -4.20 -2.25 3.27
N GLY A 123 -4.15 -1.37 2.28
CA GLY A 123 -3.00 -1.07 1.44
C GLY A 123 -1.72 -0.78 2.23
N ARG A 124 -0.68 -1.60 2.02
CA ARG A 124 0.67 -1.40 2.55
C ARG A 124 1.76 -1.69 1.51
N GLY A 125 2.99 -1.29 1.83
CA GLY A 125 4.16 -1.44 0.98
C GLY A 125 4.24 -0.35 -0.08
N LEU A 126 5.37 -0.30 -0.79
CA LEU A 126 5.62 0.73 -1.80
C LEU A 126 4.68 0.63 -3.02
N ILE A 127 4.08 -0.54 -3.25
CA ILE A 127 3.19 -0.83 -4.39
C ILE A 127 1.73 -1.13 -3.99
N GLN A 128 1.33 -0.76 -2.77
CA GLN A 128 -0.02 -0.92 -2.24
C GLN A 128 -0.64 -2.33 -2.34
N ILE A 129 -0.10 -3.29 -1.59
CA ILE A 129 -0.73 -4.60 -1.41
C ILE A 129 -1.96 -4.46 -0.52
N THR A 130 -3.13 -4.86 -1.04
CA THR A 130 -4.44 -4.73 -0.39
C THR A 130 -5.23 -6.02 -0.46
N GLY A 131 -5.85 -6.45 0.64
CA GLY A 131 -6.77 -7.59 0.71
C GLY A 131 -6.10 -8.95 0.96
N LEU A 132 -6.80 -9.82 1.69
CA LEU A 132 -6.28 -11.11 2.18
C LEU A 132 -5.59 -11.96 1.10
N ASN A 133 -6.19 -12.08 -0.09
CA ASN A 133 -5.62 -12.87 -1.18
C ASN A 133 -4.25 -12.35 -1.58
N ASN A 134 -4.11 -11.03 -1.76
CA ASN A 134 -2.85 -10.43 -2.19
C ASN A 134 -1.79 -10.47 -1.09
N TYR A 135 -2.19 -10.33 0.18
CA TYR A 135 -1.29 -10.54 1.32
C TYR A 135 -0.78 -11.98 1.37
N ARG A 136 -1.66 -12.97 1.13
CA ARG A 136 -1.27 -14.38 1.07
C ARG A 136 -0.32 -14.66 -0.09
N ASP A 137 -0.62 -14.17 -1.28
CA ASP A 137 0.20 -14.42 -2.48
C ASP A 137 1.57 -13.73 -2.36
N CYS A 138 1.59 -12.48 -1.87
CA CYS A 138 2.83 -11.76 -1.56
C CYS A 138 3.64 -12.48 -0.47
N GLY A 139 2.98 -12.94 0.59
CA GLY A 139 3.62 -13.66 1.69
C GLY A 139 4.25 -14.97 1.23
N ASN A 140 3.58 -15.72 0.36
CA ASN A 140 4.15 -16.92 -0.27
C ASN A 140 5.39 -16.59 -1.11
N GLY A 141 5.35 -15.50 -1.89
CA GLY A 141 6.48 -15.04 -2.70
C GLY A 141 7.68 -14.62 -1.85
N LEU A 142 7.44 -13.99 -0.70
CA LEU A 142 8.47 -13.54 0.25
C LEU A 142 8.89 -14.61 1.26
N LYS A 143 8.16 -15.73 1.34
CA LYS A 143 8.28 -16.72 2.42
C LYS A 143 8.10 -16.10 3.81
N VAL A 144 7.15 -15.17 3.94
CA VAL A 144 6.79 -14.46 5.16
C VAL A 144 5.29 -14.62 5.41
N ASP A 145 4.89 -14.91 6.65
CA ASP A 145 3.47 -15.01 7.01
C ASP A 145 2.81 -13.63 7.12
N LEU A 146 2.53 -13.04 5.96
CA LEU A 146 1.83 -11.76 5.84
C LEU A 146 0.32 -11.87 6.09
N VAL A 147 -0.22 -13.09 6.17
CA VAL A 147 -1.62 -13.30 6.55
C VAL A 147 -1.79 -13.04 8.04
N GLN A 148 -0.86 -13.51 8.87
CA GLN A 148 -0.86 -13.22 10.31
C GLN A 148 -0.19 -11.90 10.68
N LYS A 149 0.82 -11.47 9.91
CA LYS A 149 1.61 -10.25 10.20
C LYS A 149 1.59 -9.26 9.03
N PRO A 150 0.41 -8.74 8.63
CA PRO A 150 0.31 -7.83 7.49
C PRO A 150 1.06 -6.50 7.71
N GLU A 151 1.27 -6.09 8.96
CA GLU A 151 2.05 -4.89 9.31
C GLU A 151 3.51 -4.94 8.87
N LEU A 152 4.08 -6.12 8.60
CA LEU A 152 5.44 -6.24 8.10
C LEU A 152 5.63 -5.47 6.78
N LEU A 153 4.61 -5.42 5.91
CA LEU A 153 4.64 -4.63 4.67
C LEU A 153 4.73 -3.11 4.87
N ALA A 154 4.60 -2.61 6.10
CA ALA A 154 4.85 -1.21 6.42
C ALA A 154 6.29 -0.93 6.90
N GLN A 155 7.15 -1.96 6.97
CA GLN A 155 8.57 -1.84 7.28
C GLN A 155 9.39 -1.85 5.98
N ASP A 156 10.48 -1.09 5.96
CA ASP A 156 11.19 -0.76 4.72
C ASP A 156 11.71 -1.98 3.96
N ASP A 157 12.26 -2.99 4.64
CA ASP A 157 12.76 -4.22 4.03
C ASP A 157 11.66 -4.97 3.26
N TYR A 158 10.54 -5.27 3.94
CA TYR A 158 9.42 -5.99 3.32
C TYR A 158 8.66 -5.12 2.32
N ALA A 159 8.59 -3.81 2.52
CA ALA A 159 7.95 -2.88 1.60
C ALA A 159 8.69 -2.77 0.26
N ALA A 160 10.03 -2.86 0.28
CA ALA A 160 10.87 -2.88 -0.91
C ALA A 160 10.84 -4.24 -1.62
N ALA A 161 10.79 -5.34 -0.85
CA ALA A 161 10.68 -6.69 -1.38
C ALA A 161 9.27 -7.03 -1.89
N ALA A 162 8.24 -6.33 -1.40
CA ALA A 162 6.86 -6.52 -1.83
C ALA A 162 6.77 -6.45 -3.35
N ARG A 163 6.36 -7.56 -3.96
CA ARG A 163 6.11 -7.65 -5.40
C ARG A 163 4.62 -7.87 -5.62
N LEU A 164 4.09 -7.27 -6.68
CA LEU A 164 2.77 -7.58 -7.22
C LEU A 164 2.82 -8.98 -7.83
N GLY A 165 2.70 -9.99 -6.97
CA GLY A 165 2.42 -11.36 -7.33
C GLY A 165 0.93 -11.62 -7.27
N SER A 166 0.13 -10.94 -8.08
CA SER A 166 -1.30 -11.29 -8.23
C SER A 166 -1.66 -11.22 -9.71
N SER A 167 -1.98 -12.38 -10.27
CA SER A 167 -2.48 -12.65 -11.62
C SER A 167 -3.86 -12.04 -11.90
N GLN A 168 -4.06 -10.76 -11.58
CA GLN A 168 -5.27 -10.02 -11.93
C GLN A 168 -4.87 -8.66 -12.51
N PRO A 169 -5.26 -8.33 -13.76
CA PRO A 169 -5.02 -7.01 -14.31
C PRO A 169 -5.69 -5.95 -13.44
N LYS A 170 -4.96 -4.87 -13.13
CA LYS A 170 -5.59 -3.62 -12.66
C LYS A 170 -6.56 -3.21 -13.77
N ALA A 171 -7.87 -3.35 -13.52
CA ALA A 171 -8.89 -2.86 -14.43
C ALA A 171 -8.67 -1.34 -14.61
N ALA A 172 -8.54 -0.94 -15.87
CA ALA A 172 -8.48 0.45 -16.32
C ALA A 172 -9.76 1.21 -15.94
#